data_AF-A0A2U1L0Q4-F1
#
_entry.id   AF-A0A2U1L0Q4-F1
#
_cell.length_a   1.000
_cell.length_b   1.000
_cell.length_c   1.000
_cell.angle_alpha   90.00
_cell.angle_beta   90.00
_cell.angle_gamma   90.00
#
_symmetry.space_group_name_H-M   'P 1'
#
loop_
_entity.id
_entity.type
_entity.pdbx_description
1 polymer ?
#
loop_
_entity_poly.entity_id
_entity_poly.type
_entity_poly.pdbx_seq_one_letter_code
_entity_poly.pdbx_strand_id
1 'polypeptide(L)'
;MVVCTCGKPAVVKTSWTNRNPGRRFFGCPTIGSNCPFLGWLDPPMCPRSVDIIPGLLRRINAFRGVVEELEEQRSKYKKFVVCDELNVPLYGEVNMGKYEFAKSLR
;
A
#
# COMPACT_ATOMS: atom_id res chain seq x y z
N MET A 1 11.40 -11.11 -31.27
CA MET A 1 10.08 -11.11 -30.61
C MET A 1 9.90 -12.46 -29.93
N VAL A 2 9.51 -12.50 -28.65
CA VAL A 2 9.24 -13.77 -27.95
C VAL A 2 7.78 -14.17 -28.20
N VAL A 3 7.52 -15.43 -28.52
CA VAL A 3 6.19 -15.94 -28.93
C VAL A 3 5.69 -16.95 -27.88
N CYS A 4 4.44 -16.82 -27.39
CA CYS A 4 3.80 -17.80 -26.48
C CYS A 4 3.63 -19.13 -27.22
N THR A 5 3.43 -20.20 -26.46
CA THR A 5 2.94 -21.48 -26.99
C THR A 5 1.61 -21.35 -27.74
N CYS A 6 0.81 -20.30 -27.46
CA CYS A 6 -0.44 -20.02 -28.19
C CYS A 6 -0.25 -19.25 -29.52
N GLY A 7 0.99 -19.05 -29.98
CA GLY A 7 1.32 -18.36 -31.23
C GLY A 7 1.25 -16.83 -31.19
N LYS A 8 0.74 -16.25 -30.09
CA LYS A 8 0.68 -14.78 -29.91
C LYS A 8 2.01 -14.22 -29.39
N PRO A 9 2.35 -12.95 -29.69
CA PRO A 9 3.49 -12.27 -29.07
C PRO A 9 3.38 -12.27 -27.54
N ALA A 10 4.44 -12.70 -26.86
CA ALA A 10 4.49 -12.70 -25.40
C ALA A 10 4.64 -11.27 -24.86
N VAL A 11 4.08 -11.04 -23.68
CA VAL A 11 4.16 -9.74 -22.97
C VAL A 11 5.03 -9.85 -21.73
N VAL A 12 5.68 -8.76 -21.35
CA VAL A 12 6.45 -8.69 -20.11
C VAL A 12 5.50 -8.50 -18.93
N LYS A 13 5.65 -9.35 -17.92
CA LYS A 13 4.91 -9.33 -16.65
C LYS A 13 5.91 -9.31 -15.49
N THR A 14 5.43 -8.88 -14.33
CA THR A 14 6.21 -8.84 -13.08
C THR A 14 5.71 -9.91 -12.13
N SER A 15 6.62 -10.70 -11.56
CA SER A 15 6.27 -11.64 -10.48
C SER A 15 6.17 -10.91 -9.15
N TRP A 16 5.11 -11.22 -8.41
CA TRP A 16 4.88 -10.71 -7.05
C TRP A 16 4.99 -11.82 -5.99
N THR A 17 5.57 -12.95 -6.36
CA THR A 17 5.78 -14.07 -5.43
C THR A 17 6.94 -13.78 -4.49
N ASN A 18 6.93 -14.34 -3.27
CA ASN A 18 8.03 -14.17 -2.31
C ASN A 18 9.39 -14.63 -2.86
N ARG A 19 9.42 -15.61 -3.77
CA ARG A 19 10.66 -16.13 -4.36
C ARG A 19 11.20 -15.27 -5.51
N ASN A 20 10.34 -14.49 -6.16
CA ASN A 20 10.72 -13.67 -7.31
C ASN A 20 10.11 -12.25 -7.23
N PRO A 21 10.17 -11.55 -6.09
CA PRO A 21 9.51 -10.25 -5.97
C PRO A 21 10.11 -9.26 -6.97
N GLY A 22 9.26 -8.66 -7.81
CA GLY A 22 9.66 -7.67 -8.80
C GLY A 22 10.37 -8.22 -10.04
N ARG A 23 10.62 -9.53 -10.15
CA ARG A 23 11.34 -10.13 -11.27
C ARG A 23 10.46 -10.21 -12.52
N ARG A 24 10.96 -9.77 -13.67
CA ARG A 24 10.19 -9.76 -14.92
C ARG A 24 10.31 -11.08 -15.70
N PHE A 25 9.21 -11.46 -16.34
CA PHE A 25 9.10 -12.64 -17.19
C PHE A 25 8.19 -12.37 -18.39
N PHE A 26 8.44 -13.07 -19.49
CA PHE A 26 7.53 -13.18 -20.62
C PHE A 26 6.42 -14.17 -20.30
N GLY A 27 5.17 -13.77 -20.55
CA GLY A 27 4.00 -14.63 -20.37
C GLY A 27 2.95 -14.43 -21.45
N CYS A 28 1.92 -15.27 -21.43
CA CYS A 28 0.78 -15.17 -22.35
C CYS A 28 0.10 -13.79 -22.24
N PRO A 29 -0.23 -13.12 -23.37
CA PRO A 29 -0.97 -11.86 -23.35
C PRO A 29 -2.41 -12.03 -22.84
N THR A 30 -3.00 -13.23 -22.96
CA THR A 30 -4.37 -13.50 -22.52
C THR A 30 -4.43 -13.70 -21.01
N ILE A 31 -5.18 -12.84 -20.31
CA ILE A 31 -5.45 -12.95 -18.87
C ILE A 31 -6.31 -14.21 -18.62
N GLY A 32 -5.98 -14.97 -17.56
CA GLY A 32 -6.70 -16.21 -17.23
C GLY A 32 -6.48 -17.37 -18.20
N SER A 33 -5.52 -17.27 -19.13
CA SER A 33 -5.23 -18.37 -20.06
C SER A 33 -4.52 -19.54 -19.37
N ASN A 34 -4.77 -20.75 -19.86
CA ASN A 34 -3.98 -21.94 -19.53
C ASN A 34 -2.74 -22.13 -20.46
N CYS A 35 -2.28 -21.12 -21.24
CA CYS A 35 -1.01 -21.20 -22.01
C CYS A 35 0.12 -21.44 -21.00
N PRO A 36 0.87 -22.57 -21.05
CA PRO A 36 1.90 -22.90 -20.06
C PRO A 36 3.19 -22.08 -20.24
N PHE A 37 3.23 -21.19 -21.24
CA PHE A 37 4.40 -20.41 -21.57
C PHE A 37 4.82 -19.46 -20.44
N LEU A 38 6.06 -19.63 -19.99
CA LEU A 38 6.75 -18.73 -19.07
C LEU A 38 8.23 -18.69 -19.45
N GLY A 39 8.76 -17.49 -19.68
CA GLY A 39 10.19 -17.27 -19.93
C GLY A 39 10.74 -16.15 -19.06
N TRP A 40 11.77 -16.40 -18.26
CA TRP A 40 12.36 -15.34 -17.44
C TRP A 40 13.09 -14.31 -18.30
N LEU A 41 12.80 -13.01 -18.09
CA LEU A 41 13.52 -11.91 -18.73
C LEU A 41 14.74 -11.52 -17.91
N ASP A 42 14.52 -11.31 -16.60
CA ASP A 42 15.59 -10.96 -15.68
C ASP A 42 16.26 -12.25 -15.14
N PRO A 43 17.58 -12.23 -14.86
CA PRO A 43 18.27 -13.35 -14.23
C PRO A 43 17.69 -13.66 -12.82
N PRO A 44 17.97 -14.85 -12.26
CA PRO A 44 17.56 -15.16 -10.90
C PRO A 44 18.13 -14.13 -9.92
N MET A 45 17.31 -13.75 -8.94
CA MET A 45 17.78 -12.84 -7.90
C MET A 45 18.79 -13.54 -7.00
N CYS A 46 19.67 -12.76 -6.38
CA CYS A 46 20.61 -13.33 -5.42
C CYS A 46 19.84 -13.90 -4.21
N PRO A 47 20.31 -15.01 -3.61
CA PRO A 47 19.63 -15.65 -2.48
C PRO A 47 19.33 -14.68 -1.33
N ARG A 48 20.31 -13.81 -1.02
CA ARG A 48 20.16 -12.77 0.00
C ARG A 48 18.98 -11.84 -0.26
N SER A 49 18.75 -11.43 -1.51
CA SER A 49 17.61 -10.57 -1.85
C SER A 49 16.27 -11.31 -1.72
N VAL A 50 16.24 -12.59 -2.06
CA VAL A 50 15.05 -13.44 -1.88
C VAL A 50 14.65 -13.56 -0.41
N ASP A 51 15.62 -13.56 0.51
CA ASP A 51 15.36 -13.62 1.95
C ASP A 51 14.98 -12.25 2.53
N ILE A 52 15.70 -11.19 2.15
CA ILE A 52 15.56 -9.87 2.77
C ILE A 52 14.33 -9.13 2.25
N ILE A 53 14.09 -9.09 0.93
CA ILE A 53 13.04 -8.26 0.32
C ILE A 53 11.65 -8.59 0.89
N PRO A 54 11.22 -9.87 0.99
CA PRO A 54 9.92 -10.18 1.56
C PRO A 54 9.79 -9.73 3.03
N GLY A 55 10.88 -9.83 3.81
CA GLY A 55 10.93 -9.35 5.18
C GLY A 55 10.71 -7.84 5.28
N LEU A 56 11.38 -7.07 4.41
CA LEU A 56 11.21 -5.61 4.34
C LEU A 56 9.79 -5.23 3.89
N LEU A 57 9.25 -5.89 2.86
CA LEU A 57 7.89 -5.63 2.38
C LEU A 57 6.84 -5.88 3.47
N ARG A 58 6.96 -6.96 4.24
CA ARG A 58 6.06 -7.22 5.39
C ARG A 58 6.12 -6.11 6.42
N ARG A 59 7.31 -5.63 6.77
CA ARG A 59 7.48 -4.53 7.74
C ARG A 59 6.90 -3.23 7.20
N ILE A 60 7.14 -2.90 5.93
CA ILE A 60 6.58 -1.70 5.29
C ILE A 60 5.05 -1.74 5.32
N ASN A 61 4.45 -2.88 4.95
CA ASN A 61 3.00 -3.02 4.97
C ASN A 61 2.42 -2.93 6.39
N ALA A 62 3.09 -3.52 7.37
CA ALA A 62 2.70 -3.40 8.78
C ALA A 62 2.77 -1.95 9.26
N PHE A 63 3.87 -1.24 8.97
CA PHE A 63 4.01 0.17 9.32
C PHE A 63 2.97 1.05 8.63
N ARG A 64 2.63 0.79 7.36
CA ARG A 64 1.56 1.51 6.67
C ARG A 64 0.23 1.34 7.40
N GLY A 65 -0.12 0.13 7.83
CA GLY A 65 -1.34 -0.11 8.61
C GLY A 65 -1.36 0.66 9.94
N VAL A 66 -0.23 0.70 10.66
CA VAL A 66 -0.11 1.48 11.90
C VAL A 66 -0.26 2.98 11.63
N VAL A 67 0.35 3.50 10.56
CA VAL A 67 0.21 4.92 10.18
C VAL A 67 -1.24 5.25 9.84
N GLU A 68 -1.92 4.42 9.05
CA GLU A 68 -3.32 4.60 8.71
C GLU A 68 -4.21 4.63 9.97
N GLU A 69 -3.98 3.71 10.91
CA GLU A 69 -4.70 3.69 12.19
C GLU A 69 -4.44 4.96 13.01
N LEU A 70 -3.18 5.38 13.14
CA LEU A 70 -2.82 6.59 13.87
C LEU A 70 -3.39 7.86 13.22
N GLU A 71 -3.43 7.92 11.89
CA GLU A 71 -4.06 9.03 11.17
C GLU A 71 -5.57 9.08 11.40
N GLU A 72 -6.23 7.92 11.46
CA GLU A 72 -7.64 7.82 11.82
C GLU A 72 -7.88 8.31 13.26
N GLN A 73 -7.04 7.88 14.22
CA GLN A 73 -7.12 8.36 15.59
C GLN A 73 -6.87 9.88 15.66
N ARG A 74 -5.83 10.38 14.99
CA ARG A 74 -5.54 11.82 14.92
C ARG A 74 -6.72 12.60 14.35
N SER A 75 -7.39 12.07 13.33
CA SER A 75 -8.60 12.68 12.76
C SER A 75 -9.70 12.81 13.81
N LYS A 76 -9.90 11.78 14.65
CA LYS A 76 -10.89 11.79 15.76
C LYS A 76 -10.57 12.81 16.86
N TYR A 77 -9.29 13.07 17.13
CA TYR A 77 -8.82 13.92 18.24
C TYR A 77 -8.20 15.25 17.79
N LYS A 78 -8.50 15.71 16.57
CA LYS A 78 -7.91 16.93 16.02
C LYS A 78 -8.23 18.13 16.93
N LYS A 79 -7.22 18.63 17.65
CA LYS A 79 -7.30 19.83 18.49
C LYS A 79 -7.61 21.04 17.60
N PHE A 80 -8.70 21.73 17.86
CA PHE A 80 -8.90 23.08 17.34
C PHE A 80 -8.14 24.06 18.24
N VAL A 81 -7.36 24.95 17.64
CA VAL A 81 -6.91 26.15 18.34
C VAL A 81 -8.09 27.12 18.27
N VAL A 82 -8.85 27.23 19.36
CA VAL A 82 -9.75 28.37 19.53
C VAL A 82 -8.88 29.49 20.08
N CYS A 83 -8.68 30.52 19.24
CA CYS A 83 -8.13 31.79 19.70
C CYS A 83 -9.24 32.53 20.44
N ASP A 84 -8.96 32.99 21.66
CA ASP A 84 -9.82 33.97 22.33
C ASP A 84 -9.69 35.35 21.65
N GLU A 85 -10.44 36.36 22.12
CA GLU A 85 -10.36 37.74 21.63
C GLU A 85 -8.95 38.35 21.75
N LEU A 86 -8.06 37.74 22.53
CA LEU A 86 -6.66 38.12 22.74
C LEU A 86 -5.66 37.26 21.95
N ASN A 87 -6.15 36.37 21.09
CA ASN A 87 -5.35 35.46 20.25
C ASN A 87 -4.49 34.46 21.04
N VAL A 88 -4.90 34.12 22.26
CA VAL A 88 -4.23 33.14 23.11
C VAL A 88 -4.72 31.72 22.76
N PRO A 89 -3.82 30.76 22.49
CA PRO A 89 -4.22 29.40 22.17
C PRO A 89 -4.73 28.66 23.42
N LEU A 90 -6.03 28.35 23.46
CA LEU A 90 -6.60 27.44 24.47
C LEU A 90 -6.47 25.99 23.98
N TYR A 91 -5.65 25.18 24.65
CA TYR A 91 -5.48 23.77 24.33
C TYR A 91 -6.65 22.94 24.92
N GLY A 92 -7.55 22.43 24.08
CA GLY A 92 -8.59 21.47 24.47
C GLY A 92 -8.49 20.18 23.66
N GLU A 93 -8.52 19.02 24.33
CA GLU A 93 -8.72 17.72 23.68
C GLU A 93 -10.20 17.50 23.46
N VAL A 94 -10.63 17.34 22.21
CA VAL A 94 -12.04 17.08 21.93
C VAL A 94 -12.22 15.89 21.02
N ASN A 95 -13.08 14.98 21.45
CA ASN A 95 -13.41 13.75 20.73
C ASN A 95 -14.51 14.05 19.70
N MET A 96 -14.16 14.04 18.41
CA MET A 96 -15.11 14.38 17.32
C MET A 96 -16.33 13.45 17.23
N GLY A 97 -16.28 12.25 17.82
CA GLY A 97 -17.38 11.27 17.78
C GLY A 97 -18.56 11.58 18.71
N LYS A 98 -18.49 12.63 19.53
CA LYS A 98 -19.58 13.06 20.43
C LYS A 98 -20.15 14.44 20.13
N TYR A 99 -19.70 15.11 19.07
CA TYR A 99 -20.31 16.36 18.63
C TYR A 99 -21.59 16.08 17.83
N GLU A 100 -22.58 15.46 18.47
CA GLU A 100 -23.93 15.92 18.19
C GLU A 100 -24.00 17.35 18.73
N PHE A 101 -24.06 18.30 17.81
CA PHE A 101 -24.19 19.71 18.10
C PHE A 101 -25.37 19.89 19.07
N ALA A 102 -25.08 20.07 20.35
CA ALA A 102 -26.04 20.62 21.30
C ALA A 102 -26.33 22.07 20.86
N LYS A 103 -27.18 22.23 19.84
CA LYS A 103 -27.87 23.49 19.56
C LYS A 103 -28.90 23.67 20.68
N SER A 104 -28.45 24.17 21.81
CA SER A 104 -29.33 24.50 22.92
C SER A 104 -28.66 25.56 23.79
N LEU A 105 -29.32 26.73 23.81
CA LEU A 105 -29.13 27.88 24.70
C LEU A 105 -27.89 28.74 24.33
N ARG A 106 -28.05 29.96 23.81
CA ARG A 106 -29.00 31.02 24.17
C ARG A 106 -29.34 31.90 22.97
#